data_AF-A0A949HQ62-F1
#
_entry.id   AF-A0A949HQ62-F1
#
_cell.length_a   1.000
_cell.length_b   1.000
_cell.length_c   1.000
_cell.angle_alpha   90.00
_cell.angle_beta   90.00
_cell.angle_gamma   90.00
#
_symmetry.space_group_name_H-M   'P 1'
#
loop_
_entity.id
_entity.type
_entity.pdbx_description
1 polymer ?
#
loop_
_entity_poly.entity_id
_entity_poly.type
_entity_poly.pdbx_seq_one_letter_code
_entity_poly.pdbx_strand_id
1 'polypeptide(L)'
;QETEAREAERKRANELAQQLEQTQVAYAQKEKERQDEITKIQQERQQLAQQAETEKRTYLAEIDKLVKKSDTLAKQNEMLGKQLEEIKGEDFQYVQGKITEVVDGGQTVYLNLGRADGLRPGVRFAVLDDDTSKVADVSPKARIEVVEVNQQTDHLSRARVLPDRNPTTILRGDRIYSPAWQPGRKVSFGLVGKLDINGDGRDDRDTVKALIAQNGGEVSVDLRPDGRMEGNLSVNTRWLVIGEEFKVLGGTLDAATEVMGKRRADLEQQAKSMGVSRINLDKLMGYLRGSNDEDIVPLGSATRADDFKRRDPPPPPSRGRVSGLFQSPDGQAAPK
;
A
#
# COMPACT_ATOMS: atom_id res chain seq x y z
N GLN A 1 -80.12 -80.30 -2.20
CA GLN A 1 -78.87 -80.36 -2.99
C GLN A 1 -78.93 -79.47 -4.24
N GLU A 2 -79.80 -79.70 -5.23
CA GLU A 2 -79.80 -78.90 -6.48
C GLU A 2 -80.37 -77.46 -6.31
N THR A 3 -81.30 -77.25 -5.38
CA THR A 3 -81.89 -75.94 -5.05
C THR A 3 -80.93 -75.05 -4.26
N GLU A 4 -80.20 -75.63 -3.29
CA GLU A 4 -79.20 -74.93 -2.48
C GLU A 4 -78.00 -74.46 -3.33
N ALA A 5 -77.60 -75.25 -4.34
CA ALA A 5 -76.53 -74.89 -5.26
C ALA A 5 -76.90 -73.65 -6.12
N ARG A 6 -78.14 -73.58 -6.63
CA ARG A 6 -78.63 -72.42 -7.41
C ARG A 6 -78.80 -71.17 -6.56
N GLU A 7 -79.20 -71.31 -5.30
CA GLU A 7 -79.27 -70.18 -4.37
C GLU A 7 -77.87 -69.66 -3.99
N ALA A 8 -76.90 -70.55 -3.79
CA ALA A 8 -75.51 -70.17 -3.55
C ALA A 8 -74.89 -69.46 -4.77
N GLU A 9 -75.21 -69.92 -5.98
CA GLU A 9 -74.74 -69.30 -7.22
C GLU A 9 -75.37 -67.91 -7.44
N ARG A 10 -76.66 -67.74 -7.16
CA ARG A 10 -77.32 -66.42 -7.18
C ARG A 10 -76.75 -65.45 -6.14
N LYS A 11 -76.44 -65.93 -4.92
CA LYS A 11 -75.79 -65.11 -3.89
C LYS A 11 -74.41 -64.65 -4.34
N ARG A 12 -73.59 -65.55 -4.88
CA ARG A 12 -72.27 -65.21 -5.43
C ARG A 12 -72.35 -64.23 -6.60
N ALA A 13 -73.31 -64.40 -7.50
CA ALA A 13 -73.52 -63.49 -8.62
C ALA A 13 -73.92 -62.09 -8.14
N ASN A 14 -74.78 -61.99 -7.13
CA ASN A 14 -75.17 -60.72 -6.52
C ASN A 14 -74.03 -60.05 -5.75
N GLU A 15 -73.24 -60.83 -5.00
CA GLU A 15 -72.04 -60.34 -4.30
C GLU A 15 -71.00 -59.83 -5.29
N LEU A 16 -70.77 -60.56 -6.39
CA LEU A 16 -69.85 -60.14 -7.45
C LEU A 16 -70.35 -58.87 -8.17
N ALA A 17 -71.65 -58.76 -8.44
CA ALA A 17 -72.25 -57.57 -9.03
C ALA A 17 -72.09 -56.35 -8.10
N GLN A 18 -72.32 -56.52 -6.79
CA GLN A 18 -72.09 -55.47 -5.79
C GLN A 18 -70.62 -55.08 -5.69
N GLN A 19 -69.69 -56.04 -5.73
CA GLN A 19 -68.26 -55.76 -5.73
C GLN A 19 -67.82 -55.02 -7.00
N LEU A 20 -68.35 -55.39 -8.17
CA LEU A 20 -68.06 -54.69 -9.43
C LEU A 20 -68.58 -53.25 -9.40
N GLU A 21 -69.79 -53.03 -8.90
CA GLU A 21 -70.37 -51.68 -8.77
C GLU A 21 -69.56 -50.83 -7.77
N GLN A 22 -69.21 -51.38 -6.61
CA GLN A 22 -68.34 -50.71 -5.63
C GLN A 22 -66.96 -50.38 -6.21
N THR A 23 -66.39 -51.29 -7.00
CA THR A 23 -65.08 -51.09 -7.64
C THR A 23 -65.15 -50.01 -8.71
N GLN A 24 -66.24 -49.96 -9.50
CA GLN A 24 -66.45 -48.91 -10.50
C GLN A 24 -66.60 -47.53 -9.85
N VAL A 25 -67.36 -47.43 -8.75
CA VAL A 25 -67.51 -46.19 -8.00
C VAL A 25 -66.19 -45.74 -7.37
N ALA A 26 -65.44 -46.67 -6.75
CA ALA A 26 -64.14 -46.38 -6.17
C ALA A 26 -63.11 -45.97 -7.24
N TYR A 27 -63.14 -46.59 -8.41
CA TYR A 27 -62.29 -46.22 -9.54
C TYR A 27 -62.63 -44.82 -10.06
N ALA A 28 -63.91 -44.51 -10.24
CA ALA A 28 -64.38 -43.19 -10.67
C ALA A 28 -63.99 -42.09 -9.65
N GLN A 29 -64.08 -42.38 -8.35
CA GLN A 29 -63.61 -41.47 -7.29
C GLN A 29 -62.11 -41.25 -7.35
N LYS A 30 -61.31 -42.32 -7.45
CA LYS A 30 -59.84 -42.23 -7.55
C LYS A 30 -59.37 -41.52 -8.82
N GLU A 31 -60.12 -41.64 -9.92
CA GLU A 31 -59.84 -40.89 -11.15
C GLU A 31 -60.08 -39.40 -10.96
N LYS A 32 -61.19 -39.04 -10.29
CA LYS A 32 -61.50 -37.65 -9.96
C LYS A 32 -60.46 -37.04 -9.03
N GLU A 33 -60.08 -37.74 -7.96
CA GLU A 33 -59.03 -37.30 -7.03
C GLU A 33 -57.70 -37.06 -7.74
N ARG A 34 -57.29 -37.98 -8.63
CA ARG A 34 -56.08 -37.82 -9.43
C ARG A 34 -56.16 -36.62 -10.36
N GLN A 35 -57.31 -36.39 -10.97
CA GLN A 35 -57.51 -35.24 -11.86
C GLN A 35 -57.46 -33.92 -11.08
N ASP A 36 -58.02 -33.89 -9.87
CA ASP A 36 -57.97 -32.73 -8.97
C ASP A 36 -56.52 -32.47 -8.52
N GLU A 37 -55.76 -33.53 -8.17
CA GLU A 37 -54.33 -33.42 -7.83
C GLU A 37 -53.47 -32.92 -8.99
N ILE A 38 -53.67 -33.45 -10.20
CA ILE A 38 -52.96 -32.99 -11.41
C ILE A 38 -53.24 -31.50 -11.64
N THR A 39 -54.50 -31.09 -11.50
CA THR A 39 -54.91 -29.69 -11.68
C THR A 39 -54.25 -28.79 -10.64
N LYS A 40 -54.22 -29.22 -9.37
CA LYS A 40 -53.56 -28.49 -8.28
C LYS A 40 -52.06 -28.36 -8.51
N ILE A 41 -51.39 -29.44 -8.88
CA ILE A 41 -49.95 -29.44 -9.18
C ILE A 41 -49.66 -28.51 -10.37
N GLN A 42 -50.50 -28.53 -11.41
CA GLN A 42 -50.34 -27.62 -12.55
C GLN A 42 -50.49 -26.15 -12.15
N GLN A 43 -51.47 -25.83 -11.30
CA GLN A 43 -51.65 -24.48 -10.76
C GLN A 43 -50.47 -24.03 -9.90
N GLU A 44 -49.99 -24.88 -9.00
CA GLU A 44 -48.81 -24.60 -8.16
C GLU A 44 -47.56 -24.40 -9.00
N ARG A 45 -47.32 -25.25 -10.02
CA ARG A 45 -46.19 -25.08 -10.94
C ARG A 45 -46.28 -23.77 -11.72
N GLN A 46 -47.49 -23.38 -12.15
CA GLN A 46 -47.69 -22.12 -12.86
C GLN A 46 -47.46 -20.91 -11.94
N GLN A 47 -47.94 -20.96 -10.69
CA GLN A 47 -47.69 -19.92 -9.70
C GLN A 47 -46.20 -19.82 -9.36
N LEU A 48 -45.52 -20.95 -9.14
CA LEU A 48 -44.09 -20.99 -8.85
C LEU A 48 -43.26 -20.45 -10.02
N ALA A 49 -43.63 -20.80 -11.27
CA ALA A 49 -42.97 -20.27 -12.46
C ALA A 49 -43.17 -18.75 -12.61
N GLN A 50 -44.38 -18.25 -12.31
CA GLN A 50 -44.66 -16.81 -12.32
C GLN A 50 -43.88 -16.08 -11.22
N GLN A 51 -43.82 -16.63 -10.01
CA GLN A 51 -43.03 -16.08 -8.90
C GLN A 51 -41.55 -16.01 -9.26
N ALA A 52 -40.97 -17.10 -9.76
CA ALA A 52 -39.57 -17.14 -10.18
C ALA A 52 -39.27 -16.12 -11.29
N GLU A 53 -40.17 -15.93 -12.26
CA GLU A 53 -39.99 -14.93 -13.32
C GLU A 53 -40.08 -13.49 -12.77
N THR A 54 -40.99 -13.24 -11.82
CA THR A 54 -41.09 -11.93 -11.16
C THR A 54 -39.85 -11.62 -10.31
N GLU A 55 -39.36 -12.58 -9.53
CA GLU A 55 -38.17 -12.45 -8.71
C GLU A 55 -36.92 -12.20 -9.58
N LYS A 56 -36.75 -12.99 -10.64
CA LYS A 56 -35.68 -12.81 -11.62
C LYS A 56 -35.71 -11.40 -12.22
N ARG A 57 -36.90 -10.91 -12.58
CA ARG A 57 -37.04 -9.54 -13.12
C ARG A 57 -36.70 -8.47 -12.08
N THR A 58 -37.08 -8.66 -10.81
CA THR A 58 -36.70 -7.73 -9.74
C THR A 58 -35.20 -7.72 -9.48
N TYR A 59 -34.55 -8.89 -9.45
CA TYR A 59 -33.11 -8.97 -9.26
C TYR A 59 -32.34 -8.35 -10.44
N LEU A 60 -32.78 -8.58 -11.68
CA LEU A 60 -32.16 -7.94 -12.86
C LEU A 60 -32.31 -6.42 -12.83
N ALA A 61 -33.47 -5.90 -12.40
CA ALA A 61 -33.67 -4.46 -12.25
C ALA A 61 -32.81 -3.88 -11.12
N GLU A 62 -32.64 -4.60 -10.02
CA GLU A 62 -31.78 -4.18 -8.91
C GLU A 62 -30.29 -4.20 -9.29
N ILE A 63 -29.84 -5.23 -10.03
CA ILE A 63 -28.49 -5.30 -10.58
C ILE A 63 -28.24 -4.10 -11.51
N ASP A 64 -29.15 -3.79 -12.44
CA ASP A 64 -29.02 -2.63 -13.34
C ASP A 64 -28.93 -1.31 -12.56
N LYS A 65 -29.75 -1.16 -11.50
CA LYS A 65 -29.71 0.01 -10.61
C LYS A 65 -28.38 0.12 -9.86
N LEU A 66 -27.86 -1.00 -9.35
CA LEU A 66 -26.58 -1.05 -8.64
C LEU A 66 -25.41 -0.76 -9.57
N VAL A 67 -25.43 -1.29 -10.80
CA VAL A 67 -24.43 -1.01 -11.84
C VAL A 67 -24.44 0.48 -12.18
N LYS A 68 -25.60 1.08 -12.48
CA LYS A 68 -25.72 2.52 -12.74
C LYS A 68 -25.22 3.36 -11.56
N LYS A 69 -25.53 2.96 -10.33
CA LYS A 69 -25.05 3.64 -9.13
C LYS A 69 -23.52 3.54 -9.01
N SER A 70 -22.95 2.36 -9.25
CA SER A 70 -21.50 2.13 -9.27
C SER A 70 -20.83 3.02 -10.32
N ASP A 71 -21.36 3.09 -11.54
CA ASP A 71 -20.82 3.94 -12.60
C ASP A 71 -20.89 5.42 -12.23
N THR A 72 -21.99 5.84 -11.61
CA THR A 72 -22.16 7.23 -11.16
C THR A 72 -21.16 7.57 -10.07
N LEU A 73 -20.98 6.68 -9.09
CA LEU A 73 -19.98 6.84 -8.03
C LEU A 73 -18.55 6.83 -8.58
N ALA A 74 -18.25 5.97 -9.55
CA ALA A 74 -16.95 5.94 -10.21
C ALA A 74 -16.65 7.27 -10.92
N LYS A 75 -17.62 7.81 -11.67
CA LYS A 75 -17.49 9.13 -12.32
C LYS A 75 -17.36 10.26 -11.31
N GLN A 76 -18.10 10.23 -10.21
CA GLN A 76 -17.98 11.21 -9.13
C GLN A 76 -16.60 11.14 -8.47
N ASN A 77 -16.10 9.94 -8.18
CA ASN A 77 -14.75 9.75 -7.63
C ASN A 77 -13.67 10.19 -8.62
N GLU A 78 -13.85 9.97 -9.92
CA GLU A 78 -12.93 10.48 -10.94
C GLU A 78 -12.94 12.01 -11.00
N MET A 79 -14.13 12.62 -10.97
CA MET A 79 -14.29 14.08 -10.97
C MET A 79 -13.71 14.70 -9.68
N LEU A 80 -14.04 14.14 -8.52
CA LEU A 80 -13.48 14.52 -7.24
C LEU A 80 -11.96 14.30 -7.23
N GLY A 81 -11.46 13.21 -7.82
CA GLY A 81 -10.04 12.95 -7.97
C GLY A 81 -9.34 13.98 -8.85
N LYS A 82 -9.96 14.41 -9.96
CA LYS A 82 -9.46 15.50 -10.81
C LYS A 82 -9.50 16.84 -10.09
N GLN A 83 -10.58 17.15 -9.38
CA GLN A 83 -10.66 18.35 -8.55
C GLN A 83 -9.65 18.31 -7.41
N LEU A 84 -9.40 17.14 -6.82
CA LEU A 84 -8.38 16.95 -5.79
C LEU A 84 -6.98 17.05 -6.39
N GLU A 85 -6.76 16.64 -7.63
CA GLU A 85 -5.51 16.83 -8.37
C GLU A 85 -5.34 18.28 -8.87
N GLU A 86 -6.43 19.02 -9.07
CA GLU A 86 -6.39 20.45 -9.41
C GLU A 86 -6.18 21.31 -8.15
N ILE A 87 -6.81 20.92 -7.03
CA ILE A 87 -6.68 21.58 -5.73
C ILE A 87 -5.41 21.14 -4.99
N LYS A 88 -5.05 19.86 -5.04
CA LYS A 88 -3.82 19.25 -4.47
C LYS A 88 -2.82 18.84 -5.54
N GLY A 89 -2.85 19.46 -6.72
CA GLY A 89 -1.80 19.33 -7.71
C GLY A 89 -0.44 19.48 -7.05
N GLU A 90 0.62 18.97 -7.68
CA GLU A 90 1.98 18.87 -7.14
C GLU A 90 2.38 20.06 -6.22
N ASP A 91 1.90 21.25 -6.53
CA ASP A 91 1.71 22.51 -5.79
C ASP A 91 1.50 22.49 -4.25
N PHE A 92 0.66 21.64 -3.64
CA PHE A 92 0.39 21.70 -2.18
C PHE A 92 1.28 20.77 -1.36
N GLN A 93 2.57 21.00 -1.45
CA GLN A 93 3.52 20.54 -0.44
C GLN A 93 3.72 21.64 0.60
N TYR A 94 3.42 21.34 1.85
CA TYR A 94 3.72 22.27 2.93
C TYR A 94 5.20 22.18 3.28
N VAL A 95 5.83 23.34 3.39
CA VAL A 95 7.13 23.44 4.04
C VAL A 95 7.00 22.94 5.47
N GLN A 96 7.99 22.18 5.91
CA GLN A 96 7.91 21.41 7.15
C GLN A 96 8.56 22.15 8.30
N GLY A 97 9.52 23.01 7.99
CA GLY A 97 10.23 23.84 8.95
C GLY A 97 11.01 24.93 8.23
N LYS A 98 11.94 25.53 8.96
CA LYS A 98 12.83 26.59 8.51
C LYS A 98 14.19 26.51 9.19
N ILE A 99 15.16 27.13 8.55
CA ILE A 99 16.50 27.33 9.10
C ILE A 99 16.45 28.46 10.11
N THR A 100 16.85 28.17 11.35
CA THR A 100 16.89 29.16 12.44
C THR A 100 18.23 29.87 12.53
N GLU A 101 19.31 29.21 12.11
CA GLU A 101 20.66 29.72 12.17
C GLU A 101 21.56 29.03 11.14
N VAL A 102 22.54 29.76 10.62
CA VAL A 102 23.55 29.29 9.67
C VAL A 102 24.92 29.59 10.27
N VAL A 103 25.76 28.57 10.42
CA VAL A 103 27.09 28.69 11.02
C VAL A 103 28.15 28.06 10.12
N ASP A 104 29.43 28.18 10.50
CA ASP A 104 30.57 27.58 9.80
C ASP A 104 30.62 27.94 8.30
N GLY A 105 30.33 29.21 7.96
CA GLY A 105 30.30 29.66 6.56
C GLY A 105 29.23 28.99 5.69
N GLY A 106 28.16 28.47 6.30
CA GLY A 106 27.08 27.78 5.60
C GLY A 106 27.33 26.30 5.37
N GLN A 107 28.18 25.66 6.17
CA GLN A 107 28.35 24.20 6.19
C GLN A 107 27.44 23.51 7.22
N THR A 108 27.02 24.24 8.25
CA THR A 108 26.18 23.74 9.33
C THR A 108 24.98 24.65 9.51
N VAL A 109 23.79 24.08 9.67
CA VAL A 109 22.55 24.83 9.90
C VAL A 109 21.77 24.26 11.08
N TYR A 110 21.01 25.12 11.75
CA TYR A 110 20.07 24.73 12.79
C TYR A 110 18.63 24.84 12.27
N LEU A 111 17.79 23.88 12.67
CA LEU A 111 16.41 23.75 12.21
C LEU A 111 15.45 23.92 13.38
N ASN A 112 14.27 24.47 13.12
CA ASN A 112 13.18 24.55 14.10
C ASN A 112 12.38 23.23 14.25
N LEU A 113 13.05 22.09 14.03
CA LEU A 113 12.47 20.75 14.10
C LEU A 113 13.32 19.89 15.01
N GLY A 114 12.70 19.05 15.83
CA GLY A 114 13.39 18.24 16.81
C GLY A 114 12.64 17.00 17.26
N ARG A 115 12.93 16.56 18.49
CA ARG A 115 12.38 15.31 19.07
C ARG A 115 10.85 15.31 19.15
N ALA A 116 10.23 16.44 19.48
CA ALA A 116 8.79 16.54 19.63
C ALA A 116 8.06 16.41 18.28
N ASP A 117 8.77 16.71 17.18
CA ASP A 117 8.26 16.56 15.81
C ASP A 117 8.46 15.13 15.28
N GLY A 118 9.17 14.26 16.01
CA GLY A 118 9.54 12.92 15.57
C GLY A 118 10.74 12.90 14.61
N LEU A 119 11.54 13.96 14.58
CA LEU A 119 12.74 14.04 13.75
C LEU A 119 13.83 13.08 14.27
N ARG A 120 14.61 12.51 13.35
CA ARG A 120 15.73 11.60 13.66
C ARG A 120 16.98 12.01 12.88
N PRO A 121 18.19 11.69 13.38
CA PRO A 121 19.40 11.80 12.57
C PRO A 121 19.30 10.98 11.28
N GLY A 122 19.94 11.45 10.21
CA GLY A 122 19.94 10.85 8.88
C GLY A 122 18.81 11.30 7.96
N VAL A 123 17.78 11.98 8.47
CA VAL A 123 16.71 12.56 7.63
C VAL A 123 17.28 13.71 6.81
N ARG A 124 17.01 13.70 5.51
CA ARG A 124 17.45 14.73 4.57
C ARG A 124 16.31 15.67 4.17
N PHE A 125 16.66 16.93 4.01
CA PHE A 125 15.75 17.98 3.53
C PHE A 125 16.37 18.75 2.36
N ALA A 126 15.52 19.17 1.45
CA ALA A 126 15.81 20.23 0.51
C ALA A 126 15.59 21.59 1.19
N VAL A 127 16.54 22.51 0.98
CA VAL A 127 16.45 23.91 1.42
C VAL A 127 15.85 24.73 0.29
N LEU A 128 14.81 25.48 0.60
CA LEU A 128 14.05 26.32 -0.32
C LEU A 128 14.15 27.78 0.13
N ASP A 129 13.76 28.70 -0.73
CA ASP A 129 13.72 30.12 -0.38
C ASP A 129 12.65 30.44 0.68
N ASP A 130 12.77 31.58 1.34
CA ASP A 130 11.90 32.01 2.44
C ASP A 130 10.48 32.39 1.97
N ASP A 131 10.34 32.78 0.70
CA ASP A 131 9.11 33.14 0.01
C ASP A 131 8.41 31.92 -0.64
N THR A 132 9.05 30.75 -0.61
CA THR A 132 8.57 29.56 -1.31
C THR A 132 7.27 29.04 -0.70
N SER A 133 6.17 29.22 -1.43
CA SER A 133 4.84 28.69 -1.08
C SER A 133 4.52 27.36 -1.76
N LYS A 134 5.14 27.07 -2.91
CA LYS A 134 4.96 25.84 -3.68
C LYS A 134 6.28 25.08 -3.79
N VAL A 135 6.36 23.87 -3.27
CA VAL A 135 7.62 23.10 -3.28
C VAL A 135 7.86 22.35 -4.59
N ALA A 136 6.82 22.08 -5.39
CA ALA A 136 6.92 21.19 -6.55
C ALA A 136 7.82 21.71 -7.68
N ASP A 137 7.89 23.04 -7.84
CA ASP A 137 8.54 23.72 -8.98
C ASP A 137 9.84 24.43 -8.59
N VAL A 138 10.19 24.45 -7.31
CA VAL A 138 11.34 25.21 -6.83
C VAL A 138 12.58 24.34 -6.81
N SER A 139 13.60 24.78 -7.56
CA SER A 139 14.95 24.22 -7.47
C SER A 139 15.53 24.54 -6.09
N PRO A 140 15.90 23.54 -5.29
CA PRO A 140 16.37 23.79 -3.92
C PRO A 140 17.73 24.49 -3.90
N LYS A 141 17.94 25.42 -2.96
CA LYS A 141 19.23 26.09 -2.75
C LYS A 141 20.33 25.09 -2.40
N ALA A 142 20.00 24.14 -1.53
CA ALA A 142 20.92 23.11 -1.06
C ALA A 142 20.15 21.90 -0.56
N ARG A 143 20.89 20.84 -0.25
CA ARG A 143 20.40 19.69 0.51
C ARG A 143 21.11 19.63 1.85
N ILE A 144 20.39 19.22 2.88
CA ILE A 144 20.90 19.13 4.25
C ILE A 144 20.57 17.76 4.84
N GLU A 145 21.42 17.26 5.72
CA GLU A 145 21.21 16.02 6.46
C GLU A 145 21.28 16.30 7.95
N VAL A 146 20.25 15.85 8.68
CA VAL A 146 20.19 16.00 10.14
C VAL A 146 21.27 15.14 10.77
N VAL A 147 22.26 15.76 11.41
CA VAL A 147 23.35 15.06 12.09
C VAL A 147 23.04 14.82 13.55
N GLU A 148 22.26 15.72 14.17
CA GLU A 148 21.96 15.66 15.59
C GLU A 148 20.59 16.27 15.89
N VAL A 149 19.79 15.57 16.68
CA VAL A 149 18.55 16.09 17.25
C VAL A 149 18.81 16.41 18.71
N ASN A 150 18.58 17.67 19.11
CA ASN A 150 18.82 18.12 20.47
C ASN A 150 17.96 17.33 21.46
N GLN A 151 18.54 16.91 22.58
CA GLN A 151 17.85 16.09 23.58
C GLN A 151 17.21 16.93 24.69
N GLN A 152 17.68 18.16 24.85
CA GLN A 152 17.30 19.11 25.89
C GLN A 152 16.19 20.06 25.43
N THR A 153 16.07 20.33 24.13
CA THR A 153 15.02 21.19 23.55
C THR A 153 14.17 20.44 22.53
N ASP A 154 12.88 20.75 22.49
CA ASP A 154 11.88 19.95 21.77
C ASP A 154 11.93 20.10 20.24
N HIS A 155 12.28 21.29 19.75
CA HIS A 155 12.18 21.70 18.34
C HIS A 155 13.51 22.24 17.79
N LEU A 156 14.63 21.61 18.14
CA LEU A 156 15.94 22.01 17.67
C LEU A 156 16.74 20.82 17.17
N SER A 157 17.34 20.96 16.00
CA SER A 157 18.29 20.01 15.44
C SER A 157 19.39 20.73 14.68
N ARG A 158 20.52 20.04 14.53
CA ARG A 158 21.67 20.47 13.74
C ARG A 158 21.74 19.60 12.50
N ALA A 159 21.94 20.22 11.36
CA ALA A 159 22.11 19.56 10.08
C ALA A 159 23.40 20.01 9.40
N ARG A 160 24.02 19.10 8.66
CA ARG A 160 25.14 19.42 7.77
C ARG A 160 24.61 19.72 6.37
N VAL A 161 25.21 20.71 5.71
CA VAL A 161 24.93 21.03 4.31
C VAL A 161 25.71 20.06 3.42
N LEU A 162 25.02 19.45 2.47
CA LEU A 162 25.63 18.54 1.51
C LEU A 162 26.39 19.34 0.43
N PRO A 163 27.52 18.80 -0.08
CA PRO A 163 28.34 19.43 -1.12
C PRO A 163 27.58 19.86 -2.38
N ASP A 164 26.56 19.09 -2.77
CA ASP A 164 25.74 19.39 -3.94
C ASP A 164 24.70 20.48 -3.61
N ARG A 165 25.08 21.73 -3.89
CA ARG A 165 24.27 22.92 -3.66
C ARG A 165 24.35 23.88 -4.83
N ASN A 166 23.28 24.61 -5.04
CA ASN A 166 23.27 25.76 -5.93
C ASN A 166 24.20 26.87 -5.37
N PRO A 167 24.71 27.77 -6.22
CA PRO A 167 25.55 28.88 -5.78
C PRO A 167 24.83 29.89 -4.87
N THR A 168 23.50 29.76 -4.73
CA THR A 168 22.68 30.60 -3.86
C THR A 168 22.99 30.35 -2.39
N THR A 169 23.22 31.43 -1.64
CA THR A 169 23.50 31.38 -0.21
C THR A 169 22.29 30.90 0.60
N ILE A 170 22.55 30.04 1.58
CA ILE A 170 21.56 29.61 2.56
C ILE A 170 21.40 30.70 3.62
N LEU A 171 20.16 31.11 3.89
CA LEU A 171 19.83 32.18 4.81
C LEU A 171 18.98 31.69 5.97
N ARG A 172 19.00 32.44 7.07
CA ARG A 172 18.04 32.28 8.16
C ARG A 172 16.64 32.59 7.62
N GLY A 173 15.69 31.70 7.89
CA GLY A 173 14.31 31.82 7.39
C GLY A 173 14.02 30.96 6.17
N ASP A 174 15.05 30.49 5.45
CA ASP A 174 14.91 29.53 4.37
C ASP A 174 14.11 28.32 4.83
N ARG A 175 13.22 27.84 3.96
CA ARG A 175 12.28 26.77 4.27
C ARG A 175 12.90 25.42 3.99
N ILE A 176 12.40 24.38 4.66
CA ILE A 176 12.87 23.01 4.45
C ILE A 176 11.73 22.06 4.12
N TYR A 177 12.02 21.07 3.28
CA TYR A 177 11.06 20.07 2.84
C TYR A 177 11.72 18.71 2.56
N SER A 178 11.05 17.64 2.95
CA SER A 178 11.39 16.26 2.60
C SER A 178 10.14 15.48 2.17
N PRO A 179 10.15 14.78 1.03
CA PRO A 179 9.01 13.94 0.64
C PRO A 179 8.85 12.71 1.55
N ALA A 180 9.90 12.28 2.27
CA ALA A 180 9.90 11.06 3.09
C ALA A 180 9.68 11.30 4.58
N TRP A 181 9.59 12.56 5.01
CA TRP A 181 9.41 12.89 6.42
C TRP A 181 8.30 13.92 6.61
N GLN A 182 7.51 13.78 7.67
CA GLN A 182 6.52 14.77 8.11
C GLN A 182 6.44 14.80 9.64
N PRO A 183 6.14 15.95 10.26
CA PRO A 183 5.98 16.02 11.70
C PRO A 183 4.86 15.09 12.19
N GLY A 184 5.14 14.30 13.23
CA GLY A 184 4.13 13.50 13.94
C GLY A 184 3.55 12.28 13.20
N ARG A 185 3.98 11.99 11.95
CA ARG A 185 3.56 10.77 11.23
C ARG A 185 4.61 10.26 10.26
N LYS A 186 4.64 8.94 10.04
CA LYS A 186 5.45 8.33 9.00
C LYS A 186 4.83 8.53 7.63
N VAL A 187 5.63 8.90 6.65
CA VAL A 187 5.19 9.01 5.27
C VAL A 187 5.33 7.66 4.58
N SER A 188 4.25 7.16 3.98
CA SER A 188 4.26 5.88 3.31
C SER A 188 4.31 6.03 1.78
N PHE A 189 5.05 5.13 1.14
CA PHE A 189 5.30 5.09 -0.29
C PHE A 189 4.72 3.81 -0.90
N GLY A 190 4.19 3.93 -2.11
CA GLY A 190 3.91 2.81 -2.99
C GLY A 190 4.98 2.73 -4.07
N LEU A 191 5.54 1.54 -4.32
CA LEU A 191 6.56 1.32 -5.35
C LEU A 191 5.94 0.57 -6.53
N VAL A 192 6.18 1.01 -7.75
CA VAL A 192 5.59 0.42 -8.96
C VAL A 192 6.62 0.28 -10.06
N GLY A 193 6.67 -0.90 -10.67
CA GLY A 193 7.53 -1.17 -11.81
C GLY A 193 8.98 -1.39 -11.41
N LYS A 194 9.90 -1.36 -12.39
CA LYS A 194 11.32 -1.58 -12.16
C LYS A 194 11.99 -0.29 -11.66
N LEU A 195 12.69 -0.35 -10.54
CA LEU A 195 13.35 0.79 -9.94
C LEU A 195 14.84 0.72 -10.25
N ASP A 196 15.25 1.33 -11.35
CA ASP A 196 16.66 1.41 -11.75
C ASP A 196 17.19 2.81 -11.42
N ILE A 197 18.02 2.91 -10.37
CA ILE A 197 18.49 4.22 -9.89
C ILE A 197 19.91 4.55 -10.38
N ASN A 198 20.64 3.56 -10.90
CA ASN A 198 22.02 3.69 -11.38
C ASN A 198 22.12 3.54 -12.91
N GLY A 199 21.03 3.17 -13.59
CA GLY A 199 20.96 2.99 -15.03
C GLY A 199 21.62 1.69 -15.52
N ASP A 200 21.87 0.71 -14.65
CA ASP A 200 22.57 -0.53 -14.99
C ASP A 200 21.64 -1.62 -15.57
N GLY A 201 20.34 -1.34 -15.64
CA GLY A 201 19.34 -2.26 -16.14
C GLY A 201 18.84 -3.25 -15.09
N ARG A 202 19.22 -3.16 -13.82
CA ARG A 202 18.74 -4.00 -12.72
C ARG A 202 17.72 -3.28 -11.84
N ASP A 203 17.05 -4.03 -10.98
CA ASP A 203 16.08 -3.50 -10.03
C ASP A 203 16.78 -3.22 -8.69
N ASP A 204 17.00 -1.95 -8.37
CA ASP A 204 17.64 -1.44 -7.15
C ASP A 204 16.62 -1.22 -6.00
N ARG A 205 15.51 -1.96 -6.03
CA ARG A 205 14.37 -1.80 -5.12
C ARG A 205 14.73 -1.82 -3.65
N ASP A 206 15.62 -2.73 -3.24
CA ASP A 206 16.01 -2.85 -1.83
C ASP A 206 16.81 -1.61 -1.38
N THR A 207 17.64 -1.05 -2.26
CA THR A 207 18.34 0.22 -2.04
C THR A 207 17.34 1.37 -1.92
N VAL A 208 16.32 1.43 -2.79
CA VAL A 208 15.27 2.45 -2.71
C VAL A 208 14.49 2.35 -1.38
N LYS A 209 14.11 1.13 -0.97
CA LYS A 209 13.45 0.89 0.32
C LYS A 209 14.33 1.34 1.50
N ALA A 210 15.62 1.03 1.47
CA ALA A 210 16.57 1.43 2.50
C ALA A 210 16.69 2.96 2.60
N LEU A 211 16.77 3.66 1.47
CA LEU A 211 16.82 5.13 1.43
C LEU A 211 15.54 5.79 1.92
N ILE A 212 14.36 5.24 1.57
CA ILE A 212 13.08 5.69 2.10
C ILE A 212 13.07 5.53 3.63
N ALA A 213 13.47 4.36 4.14
CA ALA A 213 13.52 4.07 5.56
C ALA A 213 14.51 4.97 6.33
N GLN A 214 15.70 5.20 5.76
CA GLN A 214 16.72 6.10 6.33
C GLN A 214 16.17 7.52 6.51
N ASN A 215 15.37 7.99 5.56
CA ASN A 215 14.74 9.32 5.60
C ASN A 215 13.44 9.36 6.41
N GLY A 216 13.08 8.30 7.13
CA GLY A 216 11.91 8.26 8.02
C GLY A 216 10.59 7.84 7.34
N GLY A 217 10.65 7.45 6.07
CA GLY A 217 9.51 6.91 5.34
C GLY A 217 9.33 5.40 5.53
N GLU A 218 8.26 4.87 4.96
CA GLU A 218 7.99 3.42 4.89
C GLU A 218 7.37 3.04 3.54
N VAL A 219 7.36 1.75 3.21
CA VAL A 219 6.72 1.26 1.98
C VAL A 219 5.47 0.45 2.36
N SER A 220 4.30 0.88 1.88
CA SER A 220 3.01 0.24 2.15
C SER A 220 2.60 -0.75 1.08
N VAL A 221 2.92 -0.44 -0.18
CA VAL A 221 2.61 -1.29 -1.32
C VAL A 221 3.82 -1.35 -2.25
N ASP A 222 4.07 -2.53 -2.77
CA ASP A 222 5.22 -2.81 -3.60
C ASP A 222 4.79 -3.72 -4.76
N LEU A 223 4.48 -3.11 -5.91
CA LEU A 223 4.14 -3.80 -7.13
C LEU A 223 5.43 -4.04 -7.93
N ARG A 224 5.87 -5.29 -7.87
CA ARG A 224 7.08 -5.75 -8.54
C ARG A 224 6.88 -5.86 -10.05
N PRO A 225 8.00 -5.91 -10.78
CA PRO A 225 7.95 -5.96 -12.22
C PRO A 225 7.37 -7.33 -12.69
N ASP A 226 7.54 -8.40 -11.92
CA ASP A 226 6.99 -9.73 -12.22
C ASP A 226 5.47 -9.88 -11.92
N GLY A 227 4.82 -8.85 -11.36
CA GLY A 227 3.40 -8.89 -10.99
C GLY A 227 3.09 -9.25 -9.58
N ARG A 228 4.10 -9.65 -8.82
CA ARG A 228 3.92 -9.87 -7.40
C ARG A 228 3.68 -8.52 -6.73
N MET A 229 2.57 -8.43 -5.99
CA MET A 229 2.26 -7.29 -5.16
C MET A 229 2.49 -7.67 -3.70
N GLU A 230 3.25 -6.85 -2.99
CA GLU A 230 3.41 -6.95 -1.54
C GLU A 230 2.76 -5.76 -0.86
N GLY A 231 2.07 -6.02 0.24
CA GLY A 231 1.35 -4.99 0.98
C GLY A 231 0.13 -4.46 0.22
N ASN A 232 -0.45 -3.37 0.74
CA ASN A 232 -1.67 -2.76 0.21
C ASN A 232 -1.56 -1.24 0.29
N LEU A 233 -2.18 -0.56 -0.67
CA LEU A 233 -2.30 0.89 -0.62
C LEU A 233 -3.08 1.29 0.65
N SER A 234 -2.59 2.32 1.34
CA SER A 234 -3.16 2.82 2.59
C SER A 234 -3.51 4.30 2.45
N VAL A 235 -4.42 4.79 3.28
CA VAL A 235 -4.70 6.23 3.41
C VAL A 235 -3.48 7.05 3.85
N ASN A 236 -2.48 6.39 4.44
CA ASN A 236 -1.20 7.00 4.81
C ASN A 236 -0.18 7.01 3.65
N THR A 237 -0.47 6.33 2.55
CA THR A 237 0.38 6.36 1.36
C THR A 237 0.29 7.74 0.73
N ARG A 238 1.40 8.46 0.70
CA ARG A 238 1.47 9.82 0.17
C ARG A 238 1.93 9.86 -1.28
N TRP A 239 2.80 8.93 -1.64
CA TRP A 239 3.53 8.92 -2.89
C TRP A 239 3.44 7.57 -3.57
N LEU A 240 3.15 7.59 -4.87
CA LEU A 240 3.34 6.45 -5.76
C LEU A 240 4.60 6.71 -6.59
N VAL A 241 5.64 5.94 -6.32
CA VAL A 241 6.94 5.99 -7.02
C VAL A 241 6.84 5.13 -8.25
N ILE A 242 6.93 5.78 -9.42
CA ILE A 242 6.80 5.09 -10.70
C ILE A 242 8.19 4.92 -11.29
N GLY A 243 8.59 3.65 -11.41
CA GLY A 243 9.80 3.23 -12.10
C GLY A 243 9.61 3.07 -13.60
N GLU A 244 10.60 2.45 -14.24
CA GLU A 244 10.55 2.17 -15.66
C GLU A 244 9.48 1.13 -16.00
N GLU A 245 8.81 1.40 -17.11
CA GLU A 245 7.87 0.50 -17.75
C GLU A 245 8.64 -0.58 -18.49
N PHE A 246 8.16 -1.82 -18.46
CA PHE A 246 8.80 -2.88 -19.21
C PHE A 246 8.75 -2.62 -20.71
N LYS A 247 9.93 -2.62 -21.35
CA LYS A 247 10.05 -3.13 -22.72
C LYS A 247 10.29 -4.62 -22.62
N VAL A 248 9.34 -5.42 -23.10
CA VAL A 248 9.53 -6.87 -23.23
C VAL A 248 10.72 -7.10 -24.16
N LEU A 249 11.86 -7.57 -23.64
CA LEU A 249 12.92 -8.11 -24.48
C LEU A 249 12.37 -9.40 -25.11
N GLY A 250 11.97 -9.32 -26.39
CA GLY A 250 11.53 -10.50 -27.15
C GLY A 250 10.31 -10.31 -28.05
N GLY A 251 9.67 -9.14 -28.09
CA GLY A 251 8.71 -8.79 -29.15
C GLY A 251 7.37 -9.57 -29.16
N THR A 252 7.15 -10.51 -28.25
CA THR A 252 5.82 -11.09 -28.00
C THR A 252 5.16 -10.38 -26.83
N LEU A 253 4.05 -9.69 -27.12
CA LEU A 253 3.16 -9.11 -26.12
C LEU A 253 2.41 -10.27 -25.43
N ASP A 254 3.08 -11.02 -24.57
CA ASP A 254 2.48 -12.13 -23.85
C ASP A 254 1.38 -11.61 -22.92
N ALA A 255 0.29 -12.38 -22.75
CA ALA A 255 -0.83 -12.08 -21.85
C ALA A 255 -0.40 -11.66 -20.44
N ALA A 256 0.78 -12.10 -19.99
CA ALA A 256 1.43 -11.64 -18.77
C ALA A 256 1.63 -10.11 -18.74
N THR A 257 2.10 -9.51 -19.84
CA THR A 257 2.32 -8.05 -19.97
C THR A 257 1.00 -7.28 -19.88
N GLU A 258 -0.08 -7.82 -20.43
CA GLU A 258 -1.40 -7.19 -20.34
C GLU A 258 -1.96 -7.24 -18.91
N VAL A 259 -1.82 -8.38 -18.22
CA VAL A 259 -2.20 -8.52 -16.81
C VAL A 259 -1.39 -7.56 -15.93
N MET A 260 -0.10 -7.39 -16.24
CA MET A 260 0.78 -6.45 -15.56
C MET A 260 0.38 -4.99 -15.75
N GLY A 261 0.12 -4.60 -17.00
CA GLY A 261 -0.39 -3.26 -17.32
C GLY A 261 -1.70 -2.97 -16.61
N LYS A 262 -2.61 -3.95 -16.56
CA LYS A 262 -3.89 -3.83 -15.82
C LYS A 262 -3.67 -3.65 -14.33
N ARG A 263 -2.86 -4.49 -13.67
CA ARG A 263 -2.57 -4.36 -12.22
C ARG A 263 -1.98 -3.00 -11.87
N ARG A 264 -1.09 -2.49 -12.73
CA ARG A 264 -0.52 -1.16 -12.57
C ARG A 264 -1.59 -0.07 -12.73
N ALA A 265 -2.40 -0.14 -13.79
CA ALA A 265 -3.48 0.83 -14.03
C ALA A 265 -4.50 0.83 -12.88
N ASP A 266 -4.86 -0.34 -12.37
CA ASP A 266 -5.77 -0.47 -11.22
C ASP A 266 -5.16 0.17 -9.96
N LEU A 267 -3.88 -0.05 -9.69
CA LEU A 267 -3.19 0.55 -8.55
C LEU A 267 -3.06 2.07 -8.70
N GLU A 268 -2.77 2.56 -9.91
CA GLU A 268 -2.72 4.00 -10.21
C GLU A 268 -4.11 4.65 -10.04
N GLN A 269 -5.19 3.98 -10.48
CA GLN A 269 -6.55 4.47 -10.30
C GLN A 269 -6.96 4.49 -8.82
N GLN A 270 -6.61 3.45 -8.07
CA GLN A 270 -6.82 3.41 -6.62
C GLN A 270 -6.05 4.53 -5.92
N ALA A 271 -4.77 4.71 -6.25
CA ALA A 271 -3.92 5.78 -5.75
C ALA A 271 -4.55 7.17 -6.02
N LYS A 272 -5.04 7.40 -7.24
CA LYS A 272 -5.73 8.63 -7.60
C LYS A 272 -6.99 8.87 -6.76
N SER A 273 -7.81 7.83 -6.58
CA SER A 273 -9.04 7.93 -5.78
C SER A 273 -8.77 8.23 -4.30
N MET A 274 -7.62 7.80 -3.77
CA MET A 274 -7.18 8.06 -2.39
C MET A 274 -6.38 9.37 -2.24
N GLY A 275 -6.14 10.10 -3.33
CA GLY A 275 -5.37 11.35 -3.32
C GLY A 275 -3.87 11.14 -3.10
N VAL A 276 -3.34 9.98 -3.47
CA VAL A 276 -1.91 9.67 -3.49
C VAL A 276 -1.30 10.36 -4.70
N SER A 277 -0.25 11.15 -4.50
CA SER A 277 0.44 11.84 -5.60
C SER A 277 1.47 10.93 -6.25
N ARG A 278 1.69 11.09 -7.56
CA ARG A 278 2.79 10.45 -8.27
C ARG A 278 4.11 11.18 -8.00
N ILE A 279 5.22 10.44 -7.89
CA ILE A 279 6.57 11.01 -7.93
C ILE A 279 7.45 10.13 -8.84
N ASN A 280 8.23 10.76 -9.71
CA ASN A 280 9.20 10.05 -10.53
C ASN A 280 10.38 9.59 -9.66
N LEU A 281 10.95 8.43 -10.00
CA LEU A 281 12.07 7.85 -9.25
C LEU A 281 13.23 8.84 -9.13
N ASP A 282 13.67 9.45 -10.22
CA ASP A 282 14.78 10.43 -10.21
C ASP A 282 14.50 11.62 -9.29
N LYS A 283 13.26 12.15 -9.32
CA LYS A 283 12.84 13.26 -8.47
C LYS A 283 12.92 12.85 -7.00
N LEU A 284 12.41 11.66 -6.66
CA LEU A 284 12.53 11.12 -5.30
C LEU A 284 13.99 10.95 -4.89
N MET A 285 14.82 10.33 -5.74
CA MET A 285 16.22 10.09 -5.46
C MET A 285 17.01 11.40 -5.27
N GLY A 286 16.63 12.47 -5.97
CA GLY A 286 17.18 13.82 -5.73
C GLY A 286 17.00 14.29 -4.29
N TYR A 287 15.89 13.93 -3.63
CA TYR A 287 15.67 14.25 -2.21
C TYR A 287 16.33 13.25 -1.26
N LEU A 288 16.33 11.96 -1.59
CA LEU A 288 16.76 10.91 -0.65
C LEU A 288 18.26 10.63 -0.65
N ARG A 289 18.93 10.81 -1.79
CA ARG A 289 20.37 10.53 -1.93
C ARG A 289 21.20 11.59 -1.22
N GLY A 290 22.24 11.15 -0.51
CA GLY A 290 23.38 12.00 -0.19
C GLY A 290 24.15 12.36 -1.47
N SER A 291 24.96 13.41 -1.43
CA SER A 291 25.90 13.72 -2.51
C SER A 291 26.95 12.60 -2.61
N ASN A 292 26.85 11.80 -3.68
CA ASN A 292 27.81 10.86 -4.30
C ASN A 292 28.75 10.01 -3.40
N ASP A 293 28.72 8.70 -3.69
CA ASP A 293 29.75 7.66 -3.45
C ASP A 293 30.19 7.24 -2.04
N GLU A 294 29.91 7.98 -0.96
CA GLU A 294 30.45 7.59 0.37
C GLU A 294 29.52 6.73 1.25
N ASP A 295 28.20 6.73 1.01
CA ASP A 295 27.23 6.11 1.93
C ASP A 295 26.78 4.70 1.56
N ILE A 296 27.18 4.20 0.39
CA ILE A 296 26.95 2.81 0.00
C ILE A 296 28.27 2.28 -0.51
N VAL A 297 29.06 1.69 0.38
CA VAL A 297 29.92 0.61 -0.07
C VAL A 297 28.97 -0.56 -0.28
N PRO A 298 28.54 -0.88 -1.51
CA PRO A 298 27.87 -2.16 -1.72
C PRO A 298 28.86 -3.21 -1.22
N LEU A 299 28.45 -3.99 -0.23
CA LEU A 299 29.13 -5.24 0.07
C LEU A 299 29.01 -6.03 -1.23
N GLY A 300 30.07 -6.02 -2.04
CA GLY A 300 30.05 -6.64 -3.35
C GLY A 300 29.59 -8.08 -3.22
N SER A 301 29.06 -8.66 -4.29
CA SER A 301 28.57 -10.05 -4.31
C SER A 301 29.61 -11.12 -3.90
N ALA A 302 30.85 -10.72 -3.62
CA ALA A 302 31.94 -11.54 -3.12
C ALA A 302 32.14 -11.49 -1.59
N THR A 303 31.44 -10.64 -0.84
CA THR A 303 31.63 -10.53 0.62
C THR A 303 31.10 -11.77 1.35
N ARG A 304 31.93 -12.38 2.20
CA ARG A 304 31.57 -13.55 3.02
C ARG A 304 31.44 -13.16 4.50
N ALA A 305 30.67 -13.93 5.26
CA ALA A 305 30.55 -13.73 6.72
C ALA A 305 31.91 -13.73 7.44
N ASP A 306 32.89 -14.47 6.90
CA ASP A 306 34.25 -14.58 7.44
C ASP A 306 35.10 -13.30 7.28
N ASP A 307 34.68 -12.37 6.43
CA ASP A 307 35.35 -11.07 6.26
C ASP A 307 35.10 -10.13 7.46
N PHE A 308 34.09 -10.42 8.27
CA PHE A 308 33.73 -9.65 9.47
C PHE A 308 34.16 -10.38 10.74
N LYS A 309 35.47 -10.44 10.99
CA LYS A 309 35.99 -10.91 12.27
C LYS A 309 35.64 -9.91 13.36
N ARG A 310 34.91 -10.34 14.40
CA ARG A 310 34.73 -9.55 15.62
C ARG A 310 36.12 -9.16 16.12
N ARG A 311 36.34 -7.85 16.28
CA ARG A 311 37.56 -7.36 16.92
C ARG A 311 37.48 -7.78 18.38
N ASP A 312 38.37 -8.67 18.80
CA ASP A 312 38.44 -9.07 20.20
C ASP A 312 38.65 -7.82 21.06
N PRO A 313 37.94 -7.71 22.19
CA PRO A 313 38.15 -6.59 23.11
C PRO A 313 39.63 -6.57 23.51
N PRO A 314 40.26 -5.38 23.57
CA PRO A 314 41.64 -5.28 24.00
C PRO A 314 41.80 -5.92 25.39
N PRO A 315 42.92 -6.62 25.65
CA PRO A 315 43.14 -7.22 26.95
C PRO A 315 43.05 -6.15 28.05
N PRO A 316 42.45 -6.48 29.21
CA PRO A 316 42.32 -5.52 30.30
C PRO A 316 43.70 -4.99 30.70
N PRO A 317 43.81 -3.70 31.05
CA PRO A 317 45.08 -3.12 31.48
C PRO A 317 45.64 -3.91 32.66
N SER A 318 46.93 -4.27 32.59
CA SER A 318 47.58 -5.06 33.63
C SER A 318 47.48 -4.33 34.97
N ARG A 319 47.04 -5.04 36.02
CA ARG A 319 47.05 -4.53 37.40
C ARG A 319 48.45 -4.64 38.02
N GLY A 320 49.47 -4.26 37.27
CA GLY A 320 50.84 -4.17 37.78
C GLY A 320 50.90 -3.07 38.83
N ARG A 321 51.33 -3.41 40.05
CA ARG A 321 51.71 -2.39 41.05
C ARG A 321 52.85 -1.57 40.45
N VAL A 322 52.59 -0.32 40.10
CA VAL A 322 53.66 0.64 39.82
C VAL A 322 54.45 0.86 41.12
N SER A 323 55.77 0.87 41.02
CA SER A 323 56.66 1.19 42.14
C SER A 323 56.34 2.58 42.69
N GLY A 324 56.53 2.78 44.00
CA GLY A 324 56.15 3.99 44.75
C GLY A 324 56.85 5.30 44.34
N LEU A 325 57.51 5.33 43.17
CA LEU A 325 58.18 6.50 42.62
C LEU A 325 57.25 7.36 41.73
N PHE A 326 56.07 6.86 41.34
CA PHE A 326 55.14 7.53 40.42
C PHE A 326 53.76 7.85 41.02
N GLN A 327 53.60 7.79 42.34
CA GLN A 327 52.38 8.28 43.00
C GLN A 327 52.50 9.79 43.25
N SER A 328 51.65 10.57 42.59
CA SER A 328 51.39 11.95 43.00
C SER A 328 50.76 11.96 44.41
N PRO A 329 51.07 12.94 45.27
CA PRO A 329 50.63 12.95 46.68
C PRO A 329 49.11 12.86 46.89
N ASP A 330 48.32 13.22 45.89
CA ASP A 330 46.86 13.32 46.00
C ASP A 330 46.09 12.18 45.29
N GLY A 331 46.77 11.11 44.85
CA GLY A 331 46.12 9.87 44.40
C GLY A 331 45.28 9.98 43.12
N GLN A 332 45.31 11.10 42.38
CA GLN A 332 44.65 11.22 41.08
C GLN A 332 45.62 10.93 39.93
N ALA A 333 45.19 10.07 39.00
CA ALA A 333 45.92 9.79 37.78
C ALA A 333 46.00 11.04 36.90
N ALA A 334 47.18 11.32 36.36
CA ALA A 334 47.38 12.44 35.43
C ALA A 334 46.46 12.30 34.20
N PRO A 335 45.80 13.38 33.75
CA PRO A 335 44.99 13.35 32.55
C PRO A 335 45.88 13.13 31.32
N LYS A 336 45.41 12.30 30.38
CA LYS A 336 46.01 12.12 29.06
C LYS A 336 45.66 13.27 28.13
#